data_AF-A0A521WSG2-F1
#
_entry.id   AF-A0A521WSG2-F1
#
_cell.length_a   1.000
_cell.length_b   1.000
_cell.length_c   1.000
_cell.angle_alpha   90.00
_cell.angle_beta   90.00
_cell.angle_gamma   90.00
#
_symmetry.space_group_name_H-M   'P 1'
#
loop_
_entity.id
_entity.type
_entity.pdbx_description
1 polymer ?
#
loop_
_entity_poly.entity_id
_entity_poly.type
_entity_poly.pdbx_seq_one_letter_code
_entity_poly.pdbx_strand_id
1 'polypeptide(L)'
;MDLTVKDISTLLLLPEKEIQSLMKKKEIPYQTINDKLLFNKQQIIEWALSRNIPLNISKHKKMSEYHVETLNTLLGQNSFFYDCLFSEQHYIEEMVNLL
;
A
#
# COMPACT_ATOMS: atom_id res chain seq x y z
N MET A 1 -6.43 14.98 -8.28
CA MET A 1 -5.65 15.49 -7.14
C MET A 1 -4.19 15.34 -7.48
N ASP A 2 -3.48 16.46 -7.58
CA ASP A 2 -2.08 16.48 -7.99
C ASP A 2 -1.19 16.21 -6.77
N LEU A 3 -0.56 15.04 -6.75
CA LEU A 3 0.43 14.69 -5.74
C LEU A 3 1.79 15.24 -6.15
N THR A 4 2.51 15.81 -5.19
CA THR A 4 3.87 16.31 -5.35
C THR A 4 4.89 15.25 -4.91
N VAL A 5 6.18 15.45 -5.22
CA VAL A 5 7.27 14.59 -4.73
C VAL A 5 7.25 14.46 -3.21
N LYS A 6 6.95 15.55 -2.49
CA LYS A 6 6.82 15.57 -1.04
C LYS A 6 5.66 14.72 -0.53
N ASP A 7 4.54 14.77 -1.24
CA ASP A 7 3.36 13.94 -0.93
C ASP A 7 3.68 12.45 -1.10
N ILE A 8 4.43 12.09 -2.15
CA ILE A 8 4.86 10.71 -2.43
C ILE A 8 5.91 10.23 -1.44
N SER A 9 6.87 11.08 -1.09
CA SER A 9 7.86 10.81 -0.05
C SER A 9 7.19 10.47 1.29
N THR A 10 6.18 11.26 1.68
CA THR A 10 5.41 11.01 2.90
C THR A 10 4.61 9.70 2.82
N LEU A 11 4.01 9.41 1.66
CA LEU A 11 3.20 8.20 1.43
C LEU A 11 4.03 6.93 1.47
N LEU A 12 5.19 6.91 0.81
CA LEU A 12 6.04 5.72 0.68
C LEU A 12 7.04 5.57 1.83
N LEU A 13 7.08 6.52 2.78
CA LEU A 13 8.09 6.59 3.85
C LEU A 13 9.54 6.62 3.31
N LEU A 14 9.73 7.13 2.10
CA LEU A 14 11.03 7.25 1.44
C LEU A 14 11.47 8.72 1.40
N PRO A 15 12.77 9.02 1.53
CA PRO A 15 13.27 10.39 1.38
C PRO A 15 13.05 10.91 -0.05
N GLU A 16 12.79 12.22 -0.20
CA GLU A 16 12.54 12.83 -1.53
C GLU A 16 13.65 12.56 -2.55
N LYS A 17 14.92 12.44 -2.11
CA LYS A 17 16.05 12.07 -2.96
C LYS A 17 15.89 10.69 -3.60
N GLU A 18 15.33 9.74 -2.86
CA GLU A 18 15.07 8.39 -3.36
C GLU A 18 13.91 8.38 -4.34
N ILE A 19 12.85 9.14 -4.07
CA ILE A 19 11.77 9.36 -5.05
C ILE A 19 12.32 9.94 -6.36
N GLN A 20 13.17 10.97 -6.28
CA GLN A 20 13.83 11.54 -7.46
C GLN A 20 14.70 10.53 -8.19
N SER A 21 15.40 9.65 -7.47
CA SER A 21 16.20 8.57 -8.05
C SER A 21 15.33 7.57 -8.81
N LEU A 22 14.21 7.13 -8.20
CA LEU A 22 13.24 6.24 -8.84
C LEU A 22 12.62 6.86 -10.09
N MET A 23 12.36 8.17 -10.08
CA MET A 23 11.87 8.90 -11.26
C MET A 23 12.91 8.93 -12.37
N LYS A 24 14.18 9.23 -12.06
CA LYS A 24 15.27 9.22 -13.04
C LYS A 24 15.46 7.84 -13.67
N LYS A 25 15.30 6.78 -12.87
CA LYS A 25 15.36 5.38 -13.33
C LYS A 25 14.07 4.90 -14.01
N LYS A 26 13.01 5.71 -14.04
CA LYS A 26 11.68 5.36 -14.54
C LYS A 26 11.08 4.13 -13.85
N GLU A 27 11.41 3.93 -12.58
CA GLU A 27 10.93 2.80 -11.79
C GLU A 27 9.59 3.07 -11.11
N ILE A 28 9.31 4.34 -10.78
CA ILE A 28 8.07 4.80 -10.16
C ILE A 28 7.16 5.45 -11.21
N PRO A 29 5.84 5.18 -11.21
CA PRO A 29 4.93 5.75 -12.19
C PRO A 29 4.72 7.25 -11.93
N TYR A 30 4.99 8.08 -12.94
CA TYR A 30 4.70 9.51 -12.92
C TYR A 30 4.32 9.98 -14.33
N GLN A 31 3.67 11.14 -14.42
CA GLN A 31 3.28 11.76 -15.68
C GLN A 31 3.74 13.22 -15.71
N THR A 32 4.04 13.72 -16.90
CA THR A 32 4.30 15.14 -17.12
C THR A 32 3.17 15.70 -17.96
N ILE A 33 2.37 16.61 -17.40
CA ILE A 33 1.25 17.26 -18.08
C ILE A 33 1.46 18.77 -17.97
N ASN A 34 1.52 19.48 -19.10
CA ASN A 34 1.77 20.93 -19.15
C ASN A 34 3.01 21.35 -18.32
N ASP A 35 4.14 20.65 -18.53
CA ASP A 35 5.40 20.81 -17.79
C ASP A 35 5.33 20.59 -16.27
N LYS A 36 4.18 20.17 -15.74
CA LYS A 36 4.02 19.79 -14.34
C LYS A 36 4.19 18.30 -14.17
N LEU A 37 4.99 17.93 -13.18
CA LEU A 37 5.15 16.55 -12.78
C LEU A 37 4.05 16.16 -11.81
N LEU A 38 3.30 15.13 -12.18
CA LEU A 38 2.12 14.67 -11.48
C LEU A 38 2.22 13.17 -11.21
N PHE A 39 1.73 12.76 -10.05
CA PHE A 39 1.57 11.35 -9.71
C PHE A 39 0.09 11.03 -9.60
N ASN A 40 -0.31 9.93 -10.26
CA ASN A 40 -1.61 9.35 -10.05
C ASN A 40 -1.60 8.52 -8.76
N LYS A 41 -2.56 8.80 -7.88
CA LYS A 41 -2.70 8.13 -6.58
C LYS A 41 -2.83 6.62 -6.68
N GLN A 42 -3.74 6.14 -7.52
CA GLN A 42 -4.02 4.71 -7.67
C GLN A 42 -2.79 3.96 -8.20
N GLN A 43 -2.17 4.50 -9.24
CA GLN A 43 -0.97 3.88 -9.83
C GLN A 43 0.18 3.77 -8.83
N ILE A 44 0.37 4.77 -7.97
CA ILE A 44 1.41 4.72 -6.93
C ILE A 44 1.10 3.66 -5.87
N ILE A 45 -0.15 3.53 -5.44
CA ILE A 45 -0.55 2.53 -4.45
C ILE A 45 -0.36 1.13 -5.03
N GLU A 46 -0.87 0.86 -6.23
CA GLU A 46 -0.70 -0.43 -6.90
C GLU A 46 0.78 -0.79 -7.08
N TRP A 47 1.58 0.19 -7.51
CA TRP A 47 3.03 0.04 -7.64
C TRP A 47 3.69 -0.31 -6.30
N ALA A 48 3.36 0.40 -5.22
CA ALA A 48 3.91 0.16 -3.89
C ALA A 48 3.55 -1.23 -3.37
N LEU A 49 2.28 -1.62 -3.52
CA LEU A 49 1.79 -2.95 -3.12
C LEU A 49 2.50 -4.06 -3.91
N SER A 50 2.68 -3.91 -5.23
CA SER A 50 3.40 -4.89 -6.06
C SER A 50 4.85 -5.10 -5.66
N ARG A 51 5.44 -4.13 -4.95
CA ARG A 51 6.84 -4.13 -4.49
C ARG A 51 6.98 -4.32 -2.98
N ASN A 52 5.90 -4.61 -2.25
CA ASN A 52 5.86 -4.69 -0.80
C ASN A 52 6.45 -3.44 -0.09
N ILE A 53 6.24 -2.26 -0.67
CA ILE A 53 6.69 -0.99 -0.09
C ILE A 53 5.68 -0.54 0.97
N PRO A 54 6.10 -0.23 2.21
CA PRO A 54 5.20 0.25 3.25
C PRO A 54 4.49 1.55 2.86
N LEU A 55 3.20 1.63 3.17
CA LEU A 55 2.37 2.80 2.91
C LEU A 55 1.98 3.52 4.20
N ASN A 56 2.22 4.83 4.24
CA ASN A 56 1.76 5.71 5.31
C ASN A 56 0.36 6.25 5.00
N ILE A 57 -0.65 5.46 5.36
CA ILE A 57 -2.07 5.79 5.16
C ILE A 57 -2.67 6.68 6.28
N SER A 58 -1.93 6.90 7.37
CA SER A 58 -2.44 7.58 8.57
C SER A 58 -2.17 9.09 8.61
N LYS A 59 -1.23 9.63 7.82
CA LYS A 59 -0.82 11.06 7.91
C LYS A 59 -1.01 11.87 6.62
N HIS A 60 -1.85 11.43 5.69
CA HIS A 60 -1.92 12.05 4.37
C HIS A 60 -3.23 12.80 4.13
N LYS A 61 -3.19 14.15 4.22
CA LYS A 61 -4.36 15.04 4.01
C LYS A 61 -5.00 14.92 2.63
N LYS A 62 -4.25 14.50 1.61
CA LYS A 62 -4.76 14.32 0.23
C LYS A 62 -5.21 12.88 -0.05
N MET A 63 -5.15 11.98 0.93
CA MET A 63 -5.56 10.56 0.80
C MET A 63 -6.62 10.17 1.82
N SER A 64 -7.55 11.07 2.15
CA SER A 64 -8.64 10.83 3.11
C SER A 64 -9.43 9.54 2.82
N GLU A 65 -9.59 9.15 1.55
CA GLU A 65 -10.28 7.92 1.14
C GLU A 65 -9.63 6.62 1.65
N TYR A 66 -8.32 6.62 1.92
CA TYR A 66 -7.58 5.48 2.48
C TYR A 66 -7.17 5.74 3.93
N HIS A 67 -7.69 6.82 4.52
CA HIS A 67 -7.38 7.16 5.89
C HIS A 67 -8.07 6.16 6.81
N VAL A 68 -7.24 5.41 7.52
CA VAL A 68 -7.69 4.61 8.65
C VAL A 68 -7.62 5.52 9.87
N GLU A 69 -8.77 6.08 10.26
CA GLU A 69 -8.86 6.96 11.44
C GLU A 69 -8.37 6.25 12.71
N THR A 70 -8.69 4.96 12.85
CA THR A 70 -8.27 4.14 13.99
C THR A 70 -8.01 2.70 13.56
N LEU A 71 -7.08 2.02 14.24
CA LEU A 71 -6.84 0.57 14.05
C LEU A 71 -8.11 -0.26 14.26
N ASN A 72 -9.07 0.22 15.06
CA ASN A 72 -10.36 -0.45 15.27
C ASN A 72 -11.15 -0.64 13.96
N THR A 73 -10.97 0.23 12.98
CA THR A 73 -11.61 0.08 11.66
C THR A 73 -11.00 -1.09 10.86
N LEU A 74 -9.71 -1.41 11.08
CA LEU A 74 -9.01 -2.53 10.43
C LEU A 74 -9.08 -3.83 11.23
N LEU A 75 -9.29 -3.75 12.54
CA LEU A 75 -9.34 -4.88 13.45
C LEU A 75 -10.78 -5.18 13.90
N GLY A 76 -11.77 -4.65 13.17
CA GLY A 76 -13.17 -4.95 13.41
C GLY A 76 -13.46 -6.42 13.16
N GLN A 77 -14.50 -6.96 13.80
CA GLN A 77 -14.87 -8.38 13.70
C GLN A 77 -15.03 -8.86 12.25
N ASN A 78 -15.45 -7.97 11.34
CA ASN A 78 -15.66 -8.27 9.91
C ASN A 78 -14.43 -7.98 9.02
N SER A 79 -13.32 -7.52 9.59
CA SER A 79 -12.10 -7.15 8.85
C SER A 79 -11.13 -8.31 8.68
N PHE A 80 -11.32 -9.39 9.44
CA PHE A 80 -10.54 -10.61 9.33
C PHE A 80 -11.26 -11.58 8.40
N PHE A 81 -10.62 -11.92 7.30
CA PHE A 81 -11.02 -13.06 6.50
C PHE A 81 -10.58 -14.34 7.24
N TYR A 82 -11.55 -15.10 7.72
CA TYR A 82 -11.31 -16.43 8.29
C TYR A 82 -11.69 -17.47 7.22
N ASP A 83 -10.69 -18.05 6.56
CA ASP A 83 -10.90 -19.25 5.74
C ASP A 83 -10.92 -20.48 6.66
N CYS A 84 -12.07 -20.67 7.31
CA CYS A 84 -12.30 -21.80 8.19
C CYS A 84 -12.96 -22.95 7.41
N LEU A 85 -12.30 -23.47 6.37
CA LEU A 85 -12.64 -24.79 5.80
C LEU A 85 -12.11 -25.91 6.71
N PHE A 86 -12.58 -25.94 7.95
CA PHE A 86 -12.32 -27.04 8.88
C PHE A 86 -13.26 -28.21 8.57
N SER A 87 -12.95 -28.99 7.54
CA SER A 87 -13.37 -30.39 7.57
C SER A 87 -12.46 -31.14 8.54
N GLU A 88 -13.03 -32.01 9.36
CA GLU A 88 -12.29 -32.80 10.36
C GLU A 88 -11.13 -33.59 9.73
N GLN A 89 -11.30 -34.00 8.46
CA GLN A 89 -10.28 -34.67 7.66
C GLN A 89 -9.08 -33.75 7.34
N HIS A 90 -9.29 -32.50 6.94
CA HIS A 90 -8.21 -31.56 6.60
C HIS A 90 -7.33 -31.21 7.80
N TYR A 91 -7.91 -31.09 9.00
CA TYR A 91 -7.17 -30.75 10.20
C TYR A 91 -6.17 -31.85 10.60
N ILE A 92 -6.58 -33.11 10.50
CA ILE A 92 -5.72 -34.26 10.83
C ILE A 92 -4.57 -34.38 9.82
N GLU A 93 -4.84 -34.18 8.53
CA GLU A 93 -3.81 -34.23 7.48
C GLU A 93 -2.73 -33.16 7.67
N GLU A 94 -3.11 -31.92 7.98
CA GLU A 94 -2.16 -30.82 8.24
C GLU A 94 -1.30 -31.08 9.48
N MET A 95 -1.88 -31.62 10.57
CA MET A 95 -1.13 -31.90 11.79
C MET A 95 -0.13 -33.05 11.64
N VAL A 96 -0.45 -34.06 10.82
CA VAL A 96 0.45 -35.20 10.57
C VAL A 96 1.63 -34.82 9.69
N ASN A 97 1.44 -33.89 8.74
CA ASN A 97 2.53 -33.41 7.87
C ASN A 97 3.54 -32.47 8.56
N LEU A 98 3.26 -32.05 9.80
CA LEU A 98 4.16 -31.21 10.62
C LEU A 98 5.05 -32.02 11.57
N LEU A 99 4.95 -33.36 11.58
CA LEU A 99 5.78 -34.29 12.35
C LEU A 99 6.80 -35.01 11.46
#